data_AF-A0A0V8RX25-F1
#
_entry.id   AF-A0A0V8RX25-F1
#
_cell.length_a   1.000
_cell.length_b   1.000
_cell.length_c   1.000
_cell.angle_alpha   90.00
_cell.angle_beta   90.00
_cell.angle_gamma   90.00
#
_symmetry.space_group_name_H-M   'P 1'
#
loop_
_entity.id
_entity.type
_entity.pdbx_description
1 polymer ?
#
loop_
_entity_poly.entity_id
_entity_poly.type
_entity_poly.pdbx_seq_one_letter_code
_entity_poly.pdbx_strand_id
1 'polypeptide(L)'
;MGPAFAVGVDADQDWIKPGFILASVMKRVDVGVYKAAGKALKYYRGEIEKYGGVMELGLADGGVALSRLEDLETLLDLAVKAGSIKPEQKQEIYEKVEKMREQIPGWIWEEVYKLADTLKKNKDPEAMGVKFSDIGKAIPLDSKEIREIREKLKAG
;
A
#
# COMPACT_ATOMS: atom_id res chain seq x y z
N MET A 1 7.77 -27.29 4.71
CA MET A 1 6.89 -26.11 4.84
C MET A 1 7.67 -25.05 5.59
N GLY A 2 7.94 -23.90 4.97
CA GLY A 2 8.50 -22.74 5.69
C GLY A 2 7.47 -22.17 6.68
N PRO A 3 7.88 -21.28 7.60
CA PRO A 3 6.94 -20.60 8.47
C PRO A 3 5.89 -19.85 7.64
N ALA A 4 4.67 -19.72 8.17
CA ALA A 4 3.66 -18.87 7.55
C ALA A 4 4.17 -17.42 7.50
N PHE A 5 4.05 -16.78 6.34
CA PHE A 5 4.31 -15.36 6.16
C PHE A 5 3.08 -14.53 6.54
N ALA A 6 3.33 -13.30 6.96
CA ALA A 6 2.31 -12.27 7.13
C ALA A 6 2.51 -11.14 6.12
N VAL A 7 1.44 -10.38 5.86
CA VAL A 7 1.48 -9.14 5.09
C VAL A 7 0.97 -8.02 5.98
N GLY A 8 1.77 -6.97 6.15
CA GLY A 8 1.40 -5.78 6.92
C GLY A 8 0.36 -4.92 6.20
N VAL A 9 -0.28 -4.02 6.93
CA VAL A 9 -1.25 -3.05 6.38
C VAL A 9 -1.01 -1.64 6.90
N ASP A 10 -1.43 -0.65 6.11
CA ASP A 10 -1.36 0.79 6.35
C ASP A 10 0.06 1.40 6.32
N ALA A 11 1.00 0.89 7.12
CA ALA A 11 2.40 1.31 7.12
C ALA A 11 3.32 0.19 6.63
N ASP A 12 4.59 0.51 6.41
CA ASP A 12 5.62 -0.53 6.30
C ASP A 12 5.82 -1.16 7.70
N GLN A 13 5.36 -2.40 7.84
CA GLN A 13 5.40 -3.20 9.06
C GLN A 13 6.44 -4.33 8.97
N ASP A 14 7.27 -4.34 7.93
CA ASP A 14 8.20 -5.43 7.66
C ASP A 14 9.22 -5.61 8.80
N TRP A 15 9.48 -4.51 9.53
CA TRP A 15 10.36 -4.44 10.70
C TRP A 15 9.79 -5.06 11.99
N ILE A 16 8.48 -5.28 12.11
CA ILE A 16 7.85 -5.71 13.39
C ILE A 16 8.28 -7.15 13.75
N LYS A 17 8.36 -8.02 12.75
CA LYS A 17 8.87 -9.39 12.88
C LYS A 17 9.73 -9.73 11.65
N PRO A 18 10.98 -9.25 11.60
CA PRO A 18 11.86 -9.44 10.44
C PRO A 18 12.07 -10.93 10.17
N GLY A 19 11.96 -11.32 8.90
CA GLY A 19 11.98 -12.73 8.50
C GLY A 19 10.63 -13.45 8.55
N PHE A 20 9.53 -12.75 8.86
CA PHE A 20 8.16 -13.30 8.80
C PHE A 20 7.15 -12.39 8.09
N ILE A 21 7.28 -11.06 8.17
CA ILE A 21 6.38 -10.13 7.48
C ILE A 21 6.96 -9.83 6.10
N LEU A 22 6.43 -10.49 5.08
CA LEU A 22 7.03 -10.54 3.74
C LEU A 22 7.06 -9.17 3.05
N ALA A 23 5.94 -8.45 3.15
CA ALA A 23 5.73 -7.11 2.63
C ALA A 23 4.52 -6.49 3.34
N SER A 24 4.25 -5.22 3.06
CA SER A 24 3.14 -4.48 3.64
C SER A 24 2.36 -3.73 2.56
N VAL A 25 1.02 -3.86 2.58
CA VAL A 25 0.13 -3.04 1.77
C VAL A 25 -0.05 -1.69 2.47
N MET A 26 0.74 -0.71 2.02
CA MET A 26 0.79 0.61 2.62
C MET A 26 -0.40 1.46 2.14
N LYS A 27 -1.06 2.10 3.09
CA LYS A 27 -2.04 3.16 2.87
C LYS A 27 -1.41 4.48 3.27
N ARG A 28 -1.12 5.32 2.28
CA ARG A 28 -0.37 6.58 2.43
C ARG A 28 -1.25 7.70 2.99
N VAL A 29 -1.71 7.52 4.22
CA VAL A 29 -2.48 8.53 4.96
C VAL A 29 -1.65 9.79 5.16
N ASP A 30 -0.33 9.66 5.31
CA ASP A 30 0.63 10.76 5.31
C ASP A 30 0.53 11.62 4.04
N VAL A 31 0.49 10.99 2.86
CA VAL A 31 0.28 11.68 1.57
C VAL A 31 -1.10 12.31 1.52
N GLY A 32 -2.13 11.61 2.00
CA GLY A 32 -3.50 12.14 2.08
C GLY A 32 -3.59 13.43 2.90
N VAL A 33 -3.02 13.42 4.11
CA VAL A 33 -2.98 14.60 5.00
C VAL A 33 -2.18 15.73 4.38
N TYR A 34 -0.98 15.44 3.84
CA TYR A 34 -0.15 16.45 3.19
C TYR A 34 -0.85 17.13 2.01
N LYS A 35 -1.48 16.33 1.11
CA LYS A 35 -2.22 16.85 -0.03
C LYS A 35 -3.45 17.67 0.39
N ALA A 36 -4.19 17.21 1.40
CA ALA A 36 -5.37 17.91 1.90
C ALA A 36 -5.01 19.26 2.53
N ALA A 37 -4.03 19.29 3.44
CA ALA A 37 -3.55 20.52 4.07
C ALA A 37 -2.96 21.49 3.03
N GLY A 38 -2.18 20.98 2.08
CA GLY A 38 -1.65 21.77 0.97
C GLY A 38 -2.74 22.43 0.13
N LYS A 39 -3.80 21.69 -0.22
CA LYS A 39 -4.98 22.25 -0.94
C LYS A 39 -5.69 23.34 -0.13
N ALA A 40 -5.87 23.12 1.18
CA ALA A 40 -6.50 24.11 2.06
C ALA A 40 -5.67 25.42 2.12
N LEU A 41 -4.35 25.30 2.23
CA LEU A 41 -3.45 26.46 2.25
C LEU A 41 -3.46 27.23 0.92
N LYS A 42 -3.44 26.52 -0.22
CA LYS A 42 -3.54 27.14 -1.55
C LYS A 42 -4.85 27.90 -1.72
N TYR A 43 -5.95 27.32 -1.26
CA TYR A 43 -7.26 27.98 -1.28
C TYR A 43 -7.26 29.24 -0.42
N TYR A 44 -6.76 29.15 0.81
CA TYR A 44 -6.64 30.31 1.71
C TYR A 44 -5.81 31.45 1.11
N ARG A 45 -4.79 31.14 0.30
CA ARG A 45 -3.93 32.12 -0.39
C ARG A 45 -4.52 32.65 -1.71
N GLY A 46 -5.67 32.14 -2.15
CA GLY A 46 -6.25 32.49 -3.45
C GLY A 46 -5.51 31.91 -4.66
N GLU A 47 -4.65 30.90 -4.47
CA GLU A 47 -3.95 30.21 -5.57
C GLU A 47 -4.88 29.24 -6.34
N ILE A 48 -5.97 28.82 -5.70
CA ILE A 48 -7.03 28.01 -6.32
C ILE A 48 -8.40 28.55 -5.92
N GLU A 49 -9.36 28.49 -6.83
CA GLU A 49 -10.70 29.08 -6.63
C GLU A 49 -11.66 28.17 -5.85
N LYS A 50 -11.41 26.85 -5.85
CA LYS A 50 -12.32 25.85 -5.27
C LYS A 50 -11.60 24.93 -4.30
N TYR A 51 -12.27 24.62 -3.20
CA TYR A 51 -11.83 23.71 -2.15
C TYR A 51 -12.99 22.83 -1.69
N GLY A 52 -12.68 21.61 -1.23
CA GLY A 52 -13.66 20.58 -0.85
C GLY A 52 -13.80 19.46 -1.89
N GLY A 53 -14.80 18.59 -1.69
CA GLY A 53 -15.05 17.41 -2.51
C GLY A 53 -14.33 16.14 -2.05
N VAL A 54 -14.43 15.08 -2.86
CA VAL A 54 -13.80 13.78 -2.59
C VAL A 54 -12.38 13.76 -3.16
N MET A 55 -11.41 13.33 -2.35
CA MET A 55 -10.05 13.07 -2.79
C MET A 55 -9.79 11.56 -2.76
N GLU A 56 -9.87 10.94 -3.94
CA GLU A 56 -9.51 9.55 -4.14
C GLU A 56 -8.00 9.45 -4.41
N LEU A 57 -7.31 8.53 -3.73
CA LEU A 57 -5.86 8.33 -3.86
C LEU A 57 -5.58 6.84 -4.03
N GLY A 58 -5.35 6.41 -5.26
CA GLY A 58 -5.00 5.04 -5.61
C GLY A 58 -3.50 4.81 -5.79
N LEU A 59 -3.14 3.70 -6.42
CA LEU A 59 -1.75 3.38 -6.80
C LEU A 59 -1.14 4.47 -7.70
N ALA A 60 -1.95 5.04 -8.63
CA ALA A 60 -1.50 6.07 -9.55
C ALA A 60 -1.20 7.40 -8.85
N ASP A 61 -1.88 7.68 -7.73
CA ASP A 61 -1.73 8.91 -6.95
C ASP A 61 -0.68 8.79 -5.83
N GLY A 62 -0.11 7.61 -5.64
CA GLY A 62 0.73 7.28 -4.49
C GLY A 62 -0.05 7.22 -3.17
N GLY A 63 -1.36 6.97 -3.21
CA GLY A 63 -2.22 6.81 -2.03
C GLY A 63 -2.14 5.42 -1.39
N VAL A 64 -1.77 4.43 -2.19
CA VAL A 64 -1.48 3.06 -1.74
C VAL A 64 -0.23 2.55 -2.44
N ALA A 65 0.47 1.59 -1.82
CA ALA A 65 1.66 0.94 -2.38
C ALA A 65 1.91 -0.41 -1.71
N LEU A 66 2.77 -1.24 -2.29
CA LEU A 66 3.38 -2.38 -1.60
C LEU A 66 4.78 -1.95 -1.12
N SER A 67 5.15 -2.28 0.11
CA SER A 67 6.47 -1.93 0.66
C SER A 67 7.61 -2.52 -0.15
N ARG A 68 8.63 -1.70 -0.40
CA ARG A 68 9.90 -2.09 -0.98
C ARG A 68 11.01 -2.01 0.08
N LEU A 69 12.18 -2.58 -0.22
CA LEU A 69 13.31 -2.49 0.71
C LEU A 69 13.74 -1.03 0.92
N GLU A 70 13.56 -0.16 -0.07
CA GLU A 70 13.86 1.27 0.05
C GLU A 70 12.87 2.00 0.98
N ASP A 71 11.60 1.56 1.01
CA ASP A 71 10.60 2.09 1.95
C ASP A 71 10.96 1.70 3.39
N LEU A 72 11.34 0.43 3.59
CA LEU A 72 11.82 -0.08 4.87
C LEU A 72 13.07 0.67 5.34
N GLU A 73 14.05 0.85 4.45
CA GLU A 73 15.26 1.58 4.77
C GLU A 73 14.95 3.01 5.23
N THR A 74 14.09 3.72 4.48
CA THR A 74 13.65 5.06 4.82
C THR A 74 12.98 5.10 6.19
N LEU A 75 12.09 4.15 6.49
CA LEU A 75 11.42 4.06 7.78
C LEU A 75 12.42 3.82 8.92
N LEU A 76 13.38 2.92 8.74
CA LEU A 76 14.40 2.62 9.75
C LEU A 76 15.34 3.80 9.97
N ASP A 77 15.68 4.56 8.93
CA ASP A 77 16.47 5.80 9.08
C ASP A 77 15.75 6.84 9.92
N LEU A 78 14.43 7.01 9.72
CA LEU A 78 13.63 7.87 10.56
C LEU A 78 13.60 7.38 12.01
N ALA A 79 13.52 6.07 12.23
CA ALA A 79 13.53 5.47 13.57
C ALA A 79 14.88 5.67 14.29
N VAL A 80 16.00 5.53 13.58
CA VAL A 80 17.34 5.83 14.10
C VAL A 80 17.46 7.31 14.45
N LYS A 81 17.04 8.20 13.54
CA LYS A 81 17.05 9.65 13.75
C LYS A 81 16.18 10.08 14.93
N ALA A 82 15.05 9.40 15.15
CA ALA A 82 14.17 9.60 16.28
C ALA A 82 14.69 8.99 17.60
N GLY A 83 15.80 8.24 17.55
CA GLY A 83 16.38 7.55 18.70
C GLY A 83 15.57 6.35 19.19
N SER A 84 14.63 5.85 18.36
CA SER A 84 13.78 4.70 18.71
C SER A 84 14.51 3.36 18.55
N ILE A 85 15.50 3.31 17.65
CA ILE A 85 16.40 2.16 17.46
C ILE A 85 17.83 2.67 17.23
N LYS A 86 18.81 1.78 17.41
CA LYS A 86 20.22 2.04 17.10
C LYS A 86 20.56 1.66 15.65
N PRO A 87 21.63 2.21 15.04
CA PRO A 87 22.08 1.84 13.69
C PRO A 87 22.30 0.33 13.49
N GLU A 88 22.81 -0.36 14.51
CA GLU A 88 23.06 -1.81 14.44
C GLU A 88 21.74 -2.59 14.35
N GLN A 89 20.68 -2.11 15.00
CA GLN A 89 19.35 -2.70 14.91
C GLN A 89 18.71 -2.44 13.54
N LYS A 90 18.93 -1.25 12.95
CA LYS A 90 18.51 -0.98 11.55
C LYS A 90 19.11 -2.03 10.62
N GLN A 91 20.42 -2.25 10.71
CA GLN A 91 21.13 -3.20 9.85
C GLN A 91 20.59 -4.62 10.03
N GLU A 92 20.45 -5.09 11.27
CA GLU A 92 19.92 -6.42 11.57
C GLU A 92 18.49 -6.63 11.03
N ILE A 93 17.62 -5.63 11.16
CA ILE A 93 16.25 -5.68 10.64
C ILE A 93 16.26 -5.77 9.12
N TYR A 94 17.01 -4.88 8.45
CA TYR A 94 17.06 -4.79 6.99
C TYR A 94 17.57 -6.10 6.38
N GLU A 95 18.71 -6.61 6.86
CA GLU A 95 19.31 -7.86 6.36
C GLU A 95 18.38 -9.07 6.52
N LYS A 96 17.62 -9.14 7.62
CA LYS A 96 16.63 -10.22 7.83
C LYS A 96 15.47 -10.15 6.86
N VAL A 97 14.96 -8.95 6.56
CA VAL A 97 13.86 -8.78 5.59
C VAL A 97 14.37 -9.04 4.17
N GLU A 98 15.53 -8.50 3.81
CA GLU A 98 16.17 -8.71 2.50
C GLU A 98 16.38 -10.20 2.24
N LYS A 99 17.07 -10.90 3.14
CA LYS A 99 17.34 -12.34 3.00
C LYS A 99 16.07 -13.18 2.88
N MET A 100 15.00 -12.81 3.57
CA MET A 100 13.70 -13.49 3.42
C MET A 100 13.08 -13.22 2.04
N ARG A 101 13.11 -11.97 1.56
CA ARG A 101 12.57 -11.62 0.24
C ARG A 101 13.35 -12.26 -0.91
N GLU A 102 14.66 -12.45 -0.75
CA GLU A 102 15.53 -13.18 -1.69
C GLU A 102 15.16 -14.66 -1.83
N GLN A 103 14.55 -15.26 -0.80
CA GLN A 103 14.06 -16.65 -0.87
C GLN A 103 12.79 -16.78 -1.72
N ILE A 104 12.11 -15.67 -2.02
CA ILE A 104 10.94 -15.66 -2.88
C ILE A 104 11.42 -15.59 -4.34
N PRO A 105 10.98 -16.50 -5.23
CA PRO A 105 11.33 -16.47 -6.63
C PRO A 105 11.10 -15.09 -7.27
N GLY A 106 12.10 -14.55 -7.95
CA GLY A 106 12.09 -13.20 -8.53
C GLY A 106 10.86 -12.90 -9.39
N TRP A 107 10.40 -13.90 -10.16
CA TRP A 107 9.22 -13.76 -11.03
C TRP A 107 7.94 -13.38 -10.27
N ILE A 108 7.81 -13.72 -8.98
CA ILE A 108 6.66 -13.33 -8.16
C ILE A 108 6.65 -11.82 -7.97
N TRP A 109 7.80 -11.23 -7.63
CA TRP A 109 7.94 -9.78 -7.49
C TRP A 109 7.69 -9.06 -8.82
N GLU A 110 8.23 -9.61 -9.92
CA GLU A 110 8.01 -9.08 -11.27
C GLU A 110 6.52 -9.03 -11.63
N GLU A 111 5.77 -10.11 -11.42
CA GLU A 111 4.33 -10.16 -11.73
C GLU A 111 3.51 -9.26 -10.79
N VAL A 112 3.88 -9.13 -9.51
CA VAL A 112 3.23 -8.19 -8.59
C VAL A 112 3.45 -6.74 -9.03
N TYR A 113 4.66 -6.37 -9.41
CA TYR A 113 4.95 -5.01 -9.89
C TYR A 113 4.32 -4.71 -11.24
N LYS A 114 4.32 -5.68 -12.14
CA LYS A 114 3.60 -5.60 -13.42
C LYS A 114 2.10 -5.43 -13.22
N LEU A 115 1.50 -6.13 -12.26
CA LEU A 115 0.09 -5.94 -11.89
C LEU A 115 -0.12 -4.52 -11.35
N ALA A 116 0.71 -4.05 -10.42
CA ALA A 116 0.62 -2.70 -9.88
C ALA A 116 0.69 -1.63 -10.99
N ASP A 117 1.63 -1.76 -11.93
CA ASP A 117 1.76 -0.84 -13.07
C ASP A 117 0.59 -0.94 -14.05
N THR A 118 0.02 -2.14 -14.20
CA THR A 118 -1.22 -2.33 -14.97
C THR A 118 -2.38 -1.58 -14.30
N LEU A 119 -2.54 -1.70 -12.98
CA LEU A 119 -3.59 -1.04 -12.21
C LEU A 119 -3.45 0.49 -12.18
N LYS A 120 -2.23 1.03 -12.29
CA LYS A 120 -2.02 2.48 -12.44
C LYS A 120 -2.54 3.02 -13.78
N LYS A 121 -2.54 2.19 -14.83
CA LYS A 121 -2.89 2.59 -16.20
C LYS A 121 -4.33 2.20 -16.56
N ASN A 122 -4.75 1.03 -16.12
CA ASN A 122 -6.08 0.49 -16.38
C ASN A 122 -7.08 1.12 -15.40
N LYS A 123 -7.99 1.94 -15.93
CA LYS A 123 -9.03 2.62 -15.16
C LYS A 123 -10.20 1.70 -14.78
N ASP A 124 -10.28 0.51 -15.35
CA ASP A 124 -11.36 -0.44 -15.09
C ASP A 124 -10.89 -1.91 -15.25
N PRO A 125 -10.02 -2.39 -14.35
CA PRO A 125 -9.58 -3.78 -14.38
C PRO A 125 -10.72 -4.75 -14.11
N GLU A 126 -10.62 -5.94 -14.72
CA GLU A 126 -11.57 -7.03 -14.56
C GLU A 126 -10.88 -8.23 -13.91
N ALA A 127 -11.50 -8.80 -12.89
CA ALA A 127 -11.04 -10.00 -12.21
C ALA A 127 -12.19 -11.00 -12.11
N MET A 128 -12.00 -12.21 -12.61
CA MET A 128 -13.01 -13.29 -12.59
C MET A 128 -14.41 -12.85 -13.11
N GLY A 129 -14.46 -12.01 -14.15
CA GLY A 129 -15.73 -11.51 -14.70
C GLY A 129 -16.35 -10.34 -13.93
N VAL A 130 -15.65 -9.80 -12.92
CA VAL A 130 -16.09 -8.64 -12.13
C VAL A 130 -15.21 -7.45 -12.45
N LYS A 131 -15.80 -6.38 -12.98
CA LYS A 131 -15.12 -5.12 -13.23
C LYS A 131 -15.07 -4.26 -11.98
N PHE A 132 -13.96 -3.55 -11.80
CA PHE A 132 -13.79 -2.67 -10.65
C PHE A 132 -14.74 -1.47 -10.71
N SER A 133 -15.07 -0.96 -11.91
CA SER A 133 -16.04 0.12 -12.06
C SER A 133 -17.46 -0.30 -11.67
N ASP A 134 -17.82 -1.58 -11.86
CA ASP A 134 -19.11 -2.11 -11.44
C ASP A 134 -19.21 -2.17 -9.91
N ILE A 135 -18.11 -2.57 -9.24
CA ILE A 135 -18.01 -2.50 -7.77
C ILE A 135 -18.09 -1.04 -7.30
N GLY A 136 -17.33 -0.13 -7.94
CA GLY A 136 -17.26 1.27 -7.54
C GLY A 136 -18.60 2.01 -7.64
N LYS A 137 -19.40 1.74 -8.69
CA LYS A 137 -20.74 2.32 -8.87
C LYS A 137 -21.74 1.85 -7.81
N ALA A 138 -21.51 0.68 -7.22
CA ALA A 138 -22.37 0.09 -6.21
C ALA A 138 -22.01 0.55 -4.77
N ILE A 139 -21.01 1.41 -4.59
CA ILE A 139 -20.68 1.98 -3.28
C ILE A 139 -21.70 3.08 -2.92
N PRO A 140 -22.28 3.08 -1.70
CA PRO A 140 -22.00 2.17 -0.59
C PRO A 140 -22.66 0.80 -0.76
N LEU A 141 -21.87 -0.26 -0.54
CA LEU A 141 -22.34 -1.65 -0.60
C LEU A 141 -22.88 -2.10 0.76
N ASP A 142 -23.96 -2.87 0.75
CA ASP A 142 -24.42 -3.59 1.93
C ASP A 142 -23.74 -4.97 2.10
N SER A 143 -24.06 -5.67 3.20
CA SER A 143 -23.46 -6.98 3.49
C SER A 143 -23.82 -8.06 2.48
N LYS A 144 -25.00 -7.97 1.83
CA LYS A 144 -25.45 -8.91 0.80
C LYS A 144 -24.67 -8.66 -0.49
N GLU A 145 -24.55 -7.42 -0.93
CA GLU A 145 -23.82 -7.06 -2.14
C GLU A 145 -22.32 -7.39 -2.02
N ILE A 146 -21.72 -7.15 -0.85
CA ILE A 146 -20.34 -7.58 -0.56
C ILE A 146 -20.21 -9.10 -0.70
N ARG A 147 -21.17 -9.86 -0.17
CA ARG A 147 -21.16 -11.33 -0.26
C ARG A 147 -21.27 -11.81 -1.70
N GLU A 148 -22.16 -11.23 -2.51
CA GLU A 148 -22.31 -11.59 -3.92
C GLU A 148 -21.03 -11.32 -4.72
N ILE A 149 -20.34 -10.19 -4.47
CA ILE A 149 -19.05 -9.88 -5.09
C ILE A 149 -17.98 -10.89 -4.67
N ARG A 150 -17.89 -11.21 -3.37
CA ARG A 150 -16.98 -12.22 -2.82
C ARG A 150 -17.18 -13.60 -3.45
N GLU A 151 -18.43 -14.04 -3.58
CA GLU A 151 -18.79 -15.31 -4.22
C GLU A 151 -18.35 -15.35 -5.69
N LYS A 152 -18.58 -14.27 -6.46
CA LYS A 152 -18.11 -14.16 -7.86
C LYS A 152 -16.58 -14.20 -7.96
N LEU A 153 -15.89 -13.50 -7.07
CA LEU A 153 -14.42 -13.46 -7.02
C LEU A 153 -13.79 -14.71 -6.40
N LYS A 154 -14.61 -15.67 -5.94
CA LYS A 154 -14.14 -16.85 -5.18
C LYS A 154 -13.25 -16.46 -3.99
N ALA A 155 -13.50 -15.28 -3.42
CA ALA A 155 -12.84 -14.76 -2.24
C ALA A 155 -13.73 -15.08 -1.04
N GLY A 156 -13.36 -16.12 -0.28
CA GLY A 156 -14.16 -16.66 0.85
C GLY A 156 -14.57 -15.63 1.88
#